data_AF-A0A800JQA4-F1
#
_entry.id   AF-A0A800JQA4-F1
#
_cell.length_a   1.000
_cell.length_b   1.000
_cell.length_c   1.000
_cell.angle_alpha   90.00
_cell.angle_beta   90.00
_cell.angle_gamma   90.00
#
_symmetry.space_group_name_H-M   'P 1'
#
loop_
_entity.id
_entity.type
_entity.pdbx_description
1 polymer ?
#
loop_
_entity_poly.entity_id
_entity_poly.type
_entity_poly.pdbx_seq_one_letter_code
_entity_poly.pdbx_strand_id
1 'polypeptide(L)'
;LILNYENGYKQEKGLEKNQVVNKGFGHLRMTKMISSKLFFEVFTQFGFNDFLLIKDRKLAGSGLRYKMVSNDRMNTFLGIGLMQENEIYDIVNEPGKKLLRSTNYLSWNINIAKNAQLYNTVYYQFSFSDINDYRLLYDGSINFSVNESLSFVIELNYRYDDDPHGVMGKSYIQLNNGIEFTF
;
A
#
# COMPACT_ATOMS: atom_id res chain seq x y z
N LEU A 1 9.61 -8.07 -7.39
CA LEU A 1 8.88 -8.88 -6.39
C LEU A 1 9.16 -8.25 -5.04
N ILE A 2 8.13 -8.00 -4.24
CA ILE A 2 8.22 -7.50 -2.87
C ILE A 2 7.53 -8.53 -1.98
N LEU A 3 8.19 -8.96 -0.92
CA LEU A 3 7.62 -9.82 0.13
C LEU A 3 7.82 -9.09 1.45
N ASN A 4 6.75 -8.95 2.22
CA ASN A 4 6.78 -8.31 3.53
C ASN A 4 5.97 -9.14 4.53
N TYR A 5 6.50 -9.23 5.74
CA TYR A 5 5.86 -9.87 6.87
C TYR A 5 6.10 -9.02 8.12
N GLU A 6 5.02 -8.61 8.76
CA GLU A 6 4.98 -7.77 9.94
C GLU A 6 4.23 -8.52 11.06
N ASN A 7 4.84 -8.56 12.25
CA ASN A 7 4.18 -9.00 13.47
C ASN A 7 3.87 -7.78 14.34
N GLY A 8 2.71 -7.77 14.98
CA GLY A 8 2.40 -6.80 16.02
C GLY A 8 1.56 -7.39 17.13
N TYR A 9 1.29 -6.54 18.13
CA TYR A 9 0.48 -6.88 19.28
C TYR A 9 -0.71 -5.94 19.35
N LYS A 10 -1.91 -6.49 19.51
CA LYS A 10 -3.14 -5.74 19.72
C LYS A 10 -3.70 -6.07 21.09
N GLN A 11 -3.97 -5.05 21.89
CA GLN A 11 -4.74 -5.19 23.12
C GLN A 11 -6.19 -4.84 22.84
N GLU A 12 -7.08 -5.83 22.91
CA GLU A 12 -8.53 -5.56 22.83
C GLU A 12 -9.05 -5.12 24.20
N LYS A 13 -9.97 -4.15 24.20
CA LYS A 13 -10.60 -3.67 25.44
C LYS A 13 -11.33 -4.83 26.12
N GLY A 14 -10.84 -5.21 27.31
CA GLY A 14 -11.44 -6.29 28.13
C GLY A 14 -10.65 -7.60 28.17
N LEU A 15 -9.52 -7.72 27.45
CA LEU A 15 -8.63 -8.87 27.57
C LEU A 15 -7.35 -8.51 28.36
N GLU A 16 -7.00 -9.35 29.34
CA GLU A 16 -5.77 -9.18 30.13
C GLU A 16 -4.49 -9.48 29.32
N LYS A 17 -4.61 -10.18 28.19
CA LYS A 17 -3.47 -10.60 27.36
C LYS A 17 -3.50 -9.95 25.98
N ASN A 18 -2.34 -9.50 25.53
CA ASN A 18 -2.13 -9.03 24.17
C ASN A 18 -2.31 -10.18 23.18
N GLN A 19 -3.09 -9.97 22.12
CA GLN A 19 -3.17 -10.89 21.01
C GLN A 19 -2.05 -10.59 20.01
N VAL A 20 -1.42 -11.65 19.50
CA VAL A 20 -0.47 -11.55 18.38
C VAL A 20 -1.30 -11.40 17.12
N VAL A 21 -1.02 -10.34 16.36
CA VAL A 21 -1.66 -10.06 15.08
C VAL A 21 -0.59 -9.98 14.01
N ASN A 22 -0.83 -10.65 12.90
CA ASN A 22 0.13 -10.77 11.83
C ASN A 22 -0.41 -10.12 10.55
N LYS A 23 0.51 -9.60 9.76
CA LYS A 23 0.21 -9.06 8.43
C LYS A 23 1.32 -9.54 7.50
N GLY A 24 0.94 -10.12 6.38
CA GLY A 24 1.90 -10.57 5.38
C GLY A 24 1.35 -10.34 4.00
N PHE A 25 2.21 -9.89 3.09
CA PHE A 25 1.82 -9.82 1.68
C PHE A 25 3.02 -10.09 0.76
N GLY A 26 2.69 -10.69 -0.38
CA GLY A 26 3.55 -10.74 -1.54
C GLY A 26 2.97 -9.91 -2.67
N HIS A 27 3.82 -9.11 -3.31
CA HIS A 27 3.46 -8.23 -4.41
C HIS A 27 4.43 -8.40 -5.58
N LEU A 28 3.90 -8.80 -6.73
CA LEU A 28 4.63 -8.88 -7.98
C LEU A 28 4.12 -7.78 -8.90
N ARG A 29 5.03 -6.95 -9.41
CA ARG A 29 4.74 -5.92 -10.42
C ARG A 29 5.77 -6.00 -11.53
N MET A 30 5.29 -6.01 -12.76
CA MET A 30 6.09 -5.90 -13.97
C MET A 30 5.73 -4.60 -14.68
N THR A 31 6.74 -3.83 -15.09
CA THR A 31 6.56 -2.56 -15.78
C THR A 31 7.35 -2.60 -17.09
N LYS A 32 6.67 -2.33 -18.22
CA LYS A 32 7.27 -2.25 -19.55
C LYS A 32 7.15 -0.83 -20.08
N MET A 33 8.27 -0.25 -20.50
CA MET A 33 8.25 1.05 -21.17
C MET A 33 7.63 0.91 -22.56
N ILE A 34 6.58 1.69 -22.84
CA ILE A 34 5.96 1.78 -24.17
C ILE A 34 6.53 2.99 -24.92
N SER A 35 6.80 4.08 -24.21
CA SER A 35 7.38 5.31 -24.73
C SER A 35 8.21 5.99 -23.63
N SER A 36 8.96 7.05 -23.97
CA SER A 36 9.87 7.76 -23.06
C SER A 36 9.22 8.23 -21.75
N LYS A 37 7.91 8.51 -21.78
CA LYS A 37 7.12 8.95 -20.62
C LYS A 37 6.00 7.99 -20.22
N LEU A 38 5.75 6.91 -20.97
CA LEU A 38 4.59 6.04 -20.75
C LEU A 38 5.02 4.59 -20.56
N PHE A 39 4.49 3.97 -19.51
CA PHE A 39 4.80 2.62 -19.10
C PHE A 39 3.51 1.83 -18.92
N PHE A 40 3.52 0.56 -19.33
CA PHE A 40 2.49 -0.40 -19.01
C PHE A 40 2.87 -1.17 -17.75
N GLU A 41 1.91 -1.39 -16.87
CA GLU A 41 2.10 -2.11 -15.62
C GLU A 41 1.13 -3.28 -15.52
N VAL A 42 1.64 -4.41 -15.05
CA VAL A 42 0.84 -5.56 -14.61
C VAL A 42 1.29 -5.91 -13.21
N PHE A 43 0.34 -6.17 -12.33
CA PHE A 43 0.65 -6.53 -10.95
C PHE A 43 -0.33 -7.55 -10.38
N THR A 44 0.16 -8.30 -9.42
CA THR A 44 -0.63 -9.22 -8.60
C THR A 44 -0.12 -9.13 -7.16
N GLN A 45 -1.04 -9.21 -6.22
CA GLN A 45 -0.75 -9.20 -4.80
C GLN A 45 -1.60 -10.25 -4.10
N PHE A 46 -0.98 -10.91 -3.15
CA PHE A 46 -1.62 -11.87 -2.26
C PHE A 46 -1.18 -11.56 -0.84
N GLY A 47 -2.07 -11.69 0.14
CA GLY A 47 -1.71 -11.43 1.52
C GLY A 47 -2.86 -11.63 2.49
N PHE A 48 -2.56 -11.42 3.76
CA PHE A 48 -3.50 -11.46 4.87
C PHE A 48 -3.16 -10.32 5.82
N ASN A 49 -4.14 -9.89 6.60
CA ASN A 49 -3.96 -8.83 7.58
C ASN A 49 -4.95 -9.00 8.74
N ASP A 50 -4.44 -9.54 9.84
CA ASP A 50 -5.22 -9.79 11.05
C ASP A 50 -5.69 -8.47 11.70
N PHE A 51 -4.95 -7.36 11.53
CA PHE A 51 -5.38 -6.05 12.02
C PHE A 51 -6.68 -5.57 11.35
N LEU A 52 -6.94 -6.05 10.13
CA LEU A 52 -8.11 -5.72 9.33
C LEU A 52 -9.12 -6.87 9.25
N LEU A 53 -8.91 -7.96 10.00
CA LEU A 53 -9.67 -9.22 9.90
C LEU A 53 -9.71 -9.80 8.46
N ILE A 54 -8.70 -9.47 7.64
CA ILE A 54 -8.57 -9.98 6.28
C ILE A 54 -7.79 -11.29 6.36
N LYS A 55 -8.47 -12.41 6.15
CA LYS A 55 -7.88 -13.74 6.17
C LYS A 55 -7.11 -14.06 4.89
N ASP A 56 -7.66 -13.64 3.75
CA ASP A 56 -7.04 -13.81 2.43
C ASP A 56 -7.48 -12.66 1.53
N ARG A 57 -6.50 -11.98 0.94
CA ARG A 57 -6.71 -10.97 -0.10
C ARG A 57 -5.86 -11.31 -1.29
N LYS A 58 -6.50 -11.43 -2.44
CA LYS A 58 -5.85 -11.63 -3.74
C LYS A 58 -6.34 -10.56 -4.69
N LEU A 59 -5.41 -9.81 -5.26
CA LEU A 59 -5.72 -8.86 -6.31
C LEU A 59 -4.79 -9.02 -7.49
N ALA A 60 -5.32 -8.79 -8.68
CA ALA A 60 -4.56 -8.78 -9.92
C ALA A 60 -5.08 -7.64 -10.79
N GLY A 61 -4.17 -6.89 -11.39
CA GLY A 61 -4.52 -5.70 -12.13
C GLY A 61 -3.48 -5.30 -13.15
N SER A 62 -3.86 -4.31 -13.94
CA SER A 62 -2.99 -3.68 -14.93
C SER A 62 -3.31 -2.21 -15.05
N GLY A 63 -2.37 -1.46 -15.61
CA GLY A 63 -2.52 -0.02 -15.74
C GLY A 63 -1.45 0.62 -16.59
N LEU A 64 -1.58 1.94 -16.74
CA LEU A 64 -0.62 2.79 -17.39
C LEU A 64 -0.02 3.73 -16.34
N ARG A 65 1.30 3.85 -16.37
CA ARG A 65 2.05 4.83 -15.59
C ARG A 65 2.63 5.88 -16.53
N TYR A 66 2.30 7.13 -16.28
CA TYR A 66 2.83 8.30 -16.96
C TYR A 66 3.84 9.03 -16.08
N LYS A 67 5.04 9.23 -16.61
CA LYS A 67 6.12 10.02 -15.98
C LYS A 67 5.89 11.50 -16.30
N MET A 68 5.33 12.23 -15.32
CA MET A 68 4.98 13.65 -15.47
C MET A 68 6.21 14.55 -15.37
N VAL A 69 6.97 14.38 -14.30
CA VAL A 69 8.17 15.18 -14.00
C VAL A 69 9.33 14.23 -13.75
N SER A 70 10.48 14.55 -14.31
CA SER A 70 11.72 13.82 -14.05
C SER A 70 12.88 14.79 -14.18
N ASN A 71 13.52 15.07 -13.05
CA ASN A 71 14.75 15.85 -12.93
C ASN A 71 15.59 15.27 -11.78
N ASP A 72 16.76 15.86 -11.53
CA ASP A 72 17.72 15.36 -10.54
C ASP A 72 17.20 15.39 -9.10
N ARG A 73 16.20 16.24 -8.81
CA ARG A 73 15.65 16.40 -7.46
C ARG A 73 14.32 15.70 -7.26
N MET A 74 13.53 15.53 -8.32
CA MET A 74 12.14 15.09 -8.21
C MET A 74 11.73 14.23 -9.41
N ASN A 75 11.09 13.11 -9.09
CA ASN A 75 10.39 12.27 -10.06
C ASN A 75 8.93 12.12 -9.65
N THR A 76 8.03 12.40 -10.58
CA THR A 76 6.57 12.32 -10.36
C THR A 76 5.93 11.40 -11.39
N PHE A 77 5.10 10.49 -10.91
CA PHE A 77 4.40 9.49 -11.71
C PHE A 77 2.90 9.51 -11.41
N LEU A 78 2.10 9.52 -12.47
CA LEU A 78 0.66 9.31 -12.40
C LEU A 78 0.35 7.93 -12.96
N GLY A 79 -0.31 7.09 -12.17
CA GLY A 79 -0.78 5.78 -12.58
C GLY A 79 -2.31 5.74 -12.66
N ILE A 80 -2.82 5.12 -13.71
CA ILE A 80 -4.25 4.84 -13.89
C ILE A 80 -4.38 3.38 -14.26
N GLY A 81 -5.30 2.67 -13.60
CA GLY A 81 -5.46 1.25 -13.84
C GLY A 81 -6.73 0.66 -13.28
N LEU A 82 -6.84 -0.63 -13.45
CA LEU A 82 -7.92 -1.46 -12.94
C LEU A 82 -7.35 -2.71 -12.26
N MET A 83 -8.06 -3.20 -11.26
CA MET A 83 -7.72 -4.43 -10.57
C MET A 83 -8.97 -5.21 -10.20
N GLN A 84 -8.89 -6.51 -10.35
CA GLN A 84 -9.82 -7.45 -9.74
C GLN A 84 -9.31 -7.77 -8.35
N GLU A 85 -10.14 -7.55 -7.34
CA GLU A 85 -9.86 -7.84 -5.95
C GLU A 85 -10.82 -8.92 -5.43
N ASN A 86 -10.27 -9.87 -4.68
CA ASN A 86 -11.01 -10.87 -3.93
C ASN A 86 -10.54 -10.81 -2.48
N GLU A 87 -11.44 -10.47 -1.57
CA GLU A 87 -11.18 -10.39 -0.13
C GLU A 87 -12.08 -11.38 0.63
N ILE A 88 -11.46 -12.17 1.51
CA ILE A 88 -12.13 -13.09 2.43
C ILE A 88 -11.85 -12.60 3.85
N TYR A 89 -12.91 -12.26 4.56
CA TYR A 89 -12.86 -11.76 5.94
C TYR A 89 -13.10 -12.88 6.95
N ASP A 90 -12.51 -12.76 8.14
CA ASP A 90 -12.72 -13.68 9.26
C ASP A 90 -13.93 -13.25 10.10
N ILE A 91 -15.07 -13.03 9.44
CA ILE A 91 -16.35 -12.62 10.06
C ILE A 91 -17.40 -13.68 9.75
N VAL A 92 -18.10 -14.16 10.78
CA VAL A 92 -19.17 -15.16 10.63
C VAL A 92 -20.29 -14.60 9.75
N ASN A 93 -20.66 -15.32 8.68
CA ASN A 93 -21.72 -15.01 7.72
C ASN A 93 -21.48 -13.85 6.73
N GLU A 94 -20.26 -13.33 6.58
CA GLU A 94 -19.95 -12.43 5.45
C GLU A 94 -19.41 -13.23 4.24
N PRO A 95 -20.09 -13.20 3.08
CA PRO A 95 -19.53 -13.81 1.87
C PRO A 95 -18.30 -13.03 1.39
N GLY A 96 -17.29 -13.74 0.89
CA GLY A 96 -16.10 -13.11 0.30
C GLY A 96 -16.49 -12.13 -0.81
N LYS A 97 -15.90 -10.93 -0.80
CA LYS A 97 -16.24 -9.86 -1.75
C LYS A 97 -15.29 -9.93 -2.95
N LYS A 98 -15.89 -10.04 -4.14
CA LYS A 98 -15.19 -9.99 -5.41
C LYS A 98 -15.55 -8.69 -6.12
N LEU A 99 -14.60 -7.76 -6.17
CA LEU A 99 -14.82 -6.42 -6.71
C LEU A 99 -13.86 -6.12 -7.86
N LEU A 100 -14.37 -5.45 -8.88
CA LEU A 100 -13.55 -4.77 -9.86
C LEU A 100 -13.37 -3.32 -9.38
N ARG A 101 -12.14 -2.94 -9.06
CA ARG A 101 -11.79 -1.59 -8.59
C ARG A 101 -10.90 -0.88 -9.60
N SER A 102 -11.02 0.44 -9.65
CA SER A 102 -9.98 1.27 -10.23
C SER A 102 -8.81 1.40 -9.25
N THR A 103 -7.59 1.59 -9.76
CA THR A 103 -6.38 1.76 -8.96
C THR A 103 -5.54 2.89 -9.53
N ASN A 104 -5.93 4.11 -9.16
CA ASN A 104 -5.24 5.31 -9.59
C ASN A 104 -4.27 5.73 -8.51
N TYR A 105 -3.10 6.20 -8.90
CA TYR A 105 -2.13 6.68 -7.94
C TYR A 105 -1.33 7.85 -8.47
N LEU A 106 -0.80 8.60 -7.53
CA LEU A 106 0.09 9.70 -7.79
C LEU A 106 1.26 9.58 -6.83
N SER A 107 2.46 9.44 -7.39
CA SER A 107 3.68 9.14 -6.66
C SER A 107 4.74 10.19 -6.94
N TRP A 108 5.47 10.57 -5.89
CA TRP A 108 6.56 11.55 -5.97
C TRP A 108 7.71 11.11 -5.09
N ASN A 109 8.89 11.13 -5.71
CA ASN A 109 10.17 10.83 -5.07
C ASN A 109 11.00 12.11 -5.12
N ILE A 110 11.38 12.63 -3.96
CA ILE A 110 12.07 13.92 -3.82
C ILE A 110 13.38 13.70 -3.05
N ASN A 111 14.50 14.10 -3.65
CA ASN A 111 15.78 14.22 -2.97
C ASN A 111 15.79 15.54 -2.17
N ILE A 112 15.42 15.49 -0.90
CA ILE A 112 15.36 16.66 -0.02
C ILE A 112 16.79 17.18 0.26
N ALA A 113 17.72 16.25 0.48
CA ALA A 113 19.14 16.54 0.68
C ALA A 113 19.99 15.41 0.07
N LYS A 114 21.32 15.56 0.11
CA LYS A 114 22.24 14.51 -0.40
C LYS A 114 22.07 13.16 0.31
N ASN A 115 21.64 13.19 1.57
CA ASN A 115 21.46 12.02 2.43
C ASN A 115 20.00 11.83 2.87
N ALA A 116 19.03 12.51 2.24
CA ALA A 116 17.63 12.45 2.63
C ALA A 116 16.72 12.36 1.40
N GLN A 117 15.90 11.32 1.36
CA GLN A 117 14.94 11.07 0.29
C GLN A 117 13.55 10.91 0.86
N LEU A 118 12.57 11.52 0.20
CA LEU A 118 11.16 11.44 0.53
C LEU A 118 10.43 10.74 -0.61
N TYR A 119 9.76 9.64 -0.28
CA TYR A 119 8.89 8.90 -1.18
C TYR A 119 7.47 9.09 -0.70
N ASN A 120 6.54 9.44 -1.59
CA ASN A 120 5.13 9.35 -1.25
C ASN A 120 4.33 8.82 -2.41
N THR A 121 3.26 8.11 -2.09
CA THR A 121 2.25 7.67 -3.04
C THR A 121 0.88 7.83 -2.43
N VAL A 122 -0.02 8.48 -3.17
CA VAL A 122 -1.45 8.53 -2.86
C VAL A 122 -2.17 7.63 -3.84
N TYR A 123 -2.98 6.71 -3.34
CA TYR A 123 -3.88 5.90 -4.15
C TYR A 123 -5.34 6.33 -3.94
N TYR A 124 -6.08 6.40 -5.03
CA TYR A 124 -7.53 6.54 -5.02
C TYR A 124 -8.15 5.35 -5.78
N GLN A 125 -8.88 4.53 -5.03
CA GLN A 125 -9.42 3.25 -5.49
C GLN A 125 -10.93 3.22 -5.28
N PHE A 126 -11.72 3.33 -6.35
CA PHE A 126 -13.17 3.22 -6.28
C PHE A 126 -13.64 1.91 -6.94
N SER A 127 -14.74 1.35 -6.44
CA SER A 127 -15.39 0.19 -7.04
C SER A 127 -16.21 0.59 -8.27
N PHE A 128 -16.16 -0.21 -9.33
CA PHE A 128 -17.02 0.02 -10.50
C PHE A 128 -18.48 -0.40 -10.25
N SER A 129 -18.71 -1.28 -9.28
CA SER A 129 -20.06 -1.73 -8.91
C SER A 129 -20.78 -0.74 -8.01
N ASP A 130 -20.04 0.05 -7.24
CA ASP A 130 -20.56 1.12 -6.38
C ASP A 130 -19.52 2.23 -6.25
N ILE A 131 -19.80 3.40 -6.82
CA ILE A 131 -18.86 4.52 -6.82
C ILE A 131 -18.67 5.14 -5.43
N ASN A 132 -19.59 4.87 -4.51
CA ASN A 132 -19.47 5.30 -3.11
C ASN A 132 -18.56 4.37 -2.30
N ASP A 133 -18.29 3.14 -2.76
CA ASP A 133 -17.23 2.27 -2.20
C ASP A 133 -15.88 2.72 -2.77
N TYR A 134 -15.26 3.68 -2.06
CA TYR A 134 -13.92 4.16 -2.39
C TYR A 134 -12.97 4.11 -1.19
N ARG A 135 -11.69 3.93 -1.52
CA ARG A 135 -10.57 3.85 -0.61
C ARG A 135 -9.51 4.86 -1.01
N LEU A 136 -9.08 5.66 -0.05
CA LEU A 136 -7.92 6.54 -0.17
C LEU A 136 -6.78 5.94 0.64
N LEU A 137 -5.65 5.71 0.00
CA LEU A 137 -4.43 5.23 0.66
C LEU A 137 -3.34 6.28 0.49
N TYR A 138 -2.54 6.47 1.51
CA TYR A 138 -1.33 7.26 1.47
C TYR A 138 -0.20 6.44 2.07
N ASP A 139 0.86 6.27 1.30
CA ASP A 139 2.10 5.63 1.71
C ASP A 139 3.22 6.66 1.57
N GLY A 140 3.73 7.16 2.68
CA GLY A 140 4.86 8.09 2.73
C GLY A 140 6.05 7.46 3.46
N SER A 141 7.27 7.69 2.97
CA SER A 141 8.48 7.34 3.70
C SER A 141 9.57 8.39 3.53
N ILE A 142 10.35 8.58 4.59
CA ILE A 142 11.56 9.39 4.59
C ILE A 142 12.74 8.51 4.96
N ASN A 143 13.72 8.46 4.07
CA ASN A 143 14.94 7.69 4.23
C ASN A 143 16.11 8.65 4.45
N PHE A 144 16.80 8.51 5.58
CA PHE A 144 17.98 9.26 5.95
C PHE A 144 19.21 8.34 5.93
N SER A 145 20.10 8.54 4.98
CA SER A 145 21.37 7.81 4.94
C SER A 145 22.33 8.38 5.97
N VAL A 146 22.80 7.53 6.89
CA VAL A 146 23.81 7.87 7.89
C VAL A 146 25.20 7.66 7.32
N ASN A 147 25.39 6.54 6.61
CA ASN A 147 26.60 6.21 5.84
C ASN A 147 26.22 5.26 4.69
N GLU A 148 27.21 4.68 4.01
CA GLU A 148 26.99 3.79 2.86
C GLU A 148 26.25 2.49 3.19
N SER A 149 26.28 2.04 4.45
CA SER A 149 25.71 0.77 4.89
C SER A 149 24.52 0.92 5.83
N LEU A 150 24.22 2.12 6.32
CA LEU A 150 23.22 2.37 7.35
C LEU A 150 22.29 3.53 6.95
N SER A 151 20.98 3.25 6.98
CA SER A 151 19.93 4.25 6.79
C SER A 151 18.86 4.16 7.88
N PHE A 152 18.28 5.31 8.24
CA PHE A 152 17.08 5.39 9.08
C PHE A 152 15.86 5.64 8.19
N VAL A 153 14.78 4.90 8.43
CA VAL A 153 13.56 4.95 7.63
C VAL A 153 12.39 5.29 8.54
N ILE A 154 11.63 6.32 8.18
CA ILE A 154 10.36 6.65 8.82
C ILE A 154 9.27 6.42 7.78
N GLU A 155 8.26 5.61 8.08
CA GLU A 155 7.14 5.34 7.18
C GLU A 155 5.83 5.74 7.83
N LEU A 156 4.96 6.37 7.06
CA LEU A 156 3.61 6.75 7.44
C LEU A 156 2.63 6.17 6.42
N ASN A 157 1.79 5.23 6.85
CA ASN A 157 0.69 4.71 6.07
C ASN A 157 -0.62 5.25 6.63
N TYR A 158 -1.46 5.79 5.75
CA TYR A 158 -2.82 6.18 6.06
C TYR A 158 -3.79 5.49 5.11
N ARG A 159 -4.88 4.97 5.67
CA ARG A 159 -5.99 4.40 4.91
C ARG A 159 -7.27 5.06 5.37
N TYR A 160 -8.05 5.51 4.41
CA TYR A 160 -9.45 5.84 4.58
C TYR A 160 -10.28 4.92 3.68
N ASP A 161 -11.31 4.30 4.24
CA ASP A 161 -12.26 3.43 3.58
C ASP A 161 -13.67 3.95 3.89
N ASP A 162 -14.43 4.34 2.88
CA ASP A 162 -15.74 4.94 3.10
C ASP A 162 -16.82 3.90 3.48
N ASP A 163 -16.65 2.68 2.98
CA ASP A 163 -17.48 1.51 3.25
C ASP A 163 -16.64 0.39 3.92
N PRO A 164 -16.16 0.60 5.16
CA PRO A 164 -15.36 -0.38 5.84
C PRO A 164 -16.20 -1.59 6.25
N HIS A 165 -15.64 -2.79 6.08
CA HIS A 165 -16.33 -4.03 6.41
C HIS A 165 -16.52 -4.21 7.93
N GLY A 166 -17.74 -4.57 8.34
CA GLY A 166 -18.10 -4.88 9.72
C GLY A 166 -18.03 -3.68 10.69
N VAL A 167 -17.38 -3.87 11.84
CA VAL A 167 -17.22 -2.86 12.92
C VAL A 167 -15.93 -2.03 12.77
N MET A 168 -15.28 -2.07 11.61
CA MET A 168 -14.01 -1.37 11.39
C MET A 168 -14.21 0.14 11.27
N GLY A 169 -13.27 0.89 11.85
CA GLY A 169 -13.23 2.34 11.68
C GLY A 169 -12.92 2.72 10.23
N LYS A 170 -13.52 3.81 9.76
CA LYS A 170 -13.29 4.36 8.40
C LYS A 170 -11.84 4.74 8.13
N SER A 171 -11.03 4.98 9.17
CA SER A 171 -9.65 5.44 9.02
C SER A 171 -8.67 4.65 9.86
N TYR A 172 -7.49 4.40 9.30
CA TYR A 172 -6.37 3.72 9.93
C TYR A 172 -5.08 4.49 9.64
N ILE A 173 -4.25 4.72 10.66
CA ILE A 173 -2.93 5.35 10.56
C ILE A 173 -1.90 4.40 11.17
N GLN A 174 -0.78 4.22 10.48
CA GLN A 174 0.37 3.47 10.96
C GLN A 174 1.64 4.31 10.77
N LEU A 175 2.44 4.42 11.82
CA LEU A 175 3.75 5.07 11.80
C LEU A 175 4.80 4.01 12.15
N ASN A 176 5.69 3.70 11.23
CA ASN A 176 6.81 2.77 11.43
C ASN A 176 8.12 3.55 11.46
N ASN A 177 9.05 3.11 12.32
CA ASN A 177 10.42 3.61 12.36
C ASN A 177 11.35 2.42 12.24
N GLY A 178 12.29 2.48 11.32
CA GLY A 178 13.15 1.37 10.95
C GLY A 178 14.59 1.78 10.75
N ILE A 179 15.48 0.79 10.83
CA ILE A 179 16.88 0.91 10.48
C ILE A 179 17.14 -0.09 9.36
N GLU A 180 17.69 0.39 8.25
CA GLU A 180 18.02 -0.41 7.07
C GLU A 180 19.55 -0.56 6.96
N PHE A 181 19.99 -1.80 6.76
CA PHE A 181 21.39 -2.12 6.48
C PHE A 181 21.54 -2.61 5.04
N THR A 182 22.45 -2.01 4.29
CA THR A 182 22.82 -2.45 2.94
C THR A 182 24.18 -3.13 3.01
N PHE A 183 24.24 -4.40 2.58
CA PHE A 183 25.44 -5.25 2.55
C PHE A 183 25.98 -5.42 1.13
#